data_AF-A0A5M9I1A4-F1
#
_entry.id   AF-A0A5M9I1A4-F1
#
_cell.length_a   1.000
_cell.length_b   1.000
_cell.length_c   1.000
_cell.angle_alpha   90.00
_cell.angle_beta   90.00
_cell.angle_gamma   90.00
#
_symmetry.space_group_name_H-M   'P 1'
#
loop_
_entity.id
_entity.type
_entity.pdbx_description
1 polymer ?
#
loop_
_entity_poly.entity_id
_entity_poly.type
_entity_poly.pdbx_seq_one_letter_code
_entity_poly.pdbx_strand_id
1 'polypeptide(L)'
;MKESIKVRLKQLQRISGRIFRSRLLVLMGVFCLTSSMLVCRCFYLQIIKGEEYAEEYELRIKKTEEIKATRGNIYDRNGNLLAYNELAYSITIEDPTSSDSPVSERNETINAILEQVLEIVEENGDSVINSFGITLDSSGNYQFSQTNETQRLRFVADVYGYSSADDLTDEQKNQTADDIIEYLCTDEIYGYGLDYNGSDPGYILDMVNMRYAMHLNSYQKYMSTTIATGVSRETAAAVMENKDVLTGVDIAEDSVRKYTDSEVFSSIIGYTGQISEEEYSALSDEEQENRSRSGGQQ
;
A
#
# COMPACT_ATOMS: atom_id res chain seq x y z
N MET A 1 68.77 26.06 33.85
CA MET A 1 67.41 25.49 33.93
C MET A 1 66.30 26.55 33.99
N LYS A 2 66.36 27.55 34.89
CA LYS A 2 65.34 28.62 34.96
C LYS A 2 65.30 29.55 33.73
N GLU A 3 66.46 29.85 33.13
CA GLU A 3 66.54 30.71 31.93
C GLU A 3 66.01 30.03 30.66
N SER A 4 66.28 28.75 30.46
CA SER A 4 65.74 27.99 29.31
C SER A 4 64.21 27.88 29.35
N ILE A 5 63.63 27.74 30.55
CA ILE A 5 62.17 27.73 30.76
C ILE A 5 61.56 29.12 30.48
N LYS A 6 62.21 30.20 30.93
CA LYS A 6 61.78 31.58 30.63
C LYS A 6 61.82 31.90 29.14
N VAL A 7 62.85 31.45 28.42
CA VAL A 7 62.96 31.64 26.97
C VAL A 7 61.86 30.87 26.23
N ARG A 8 61.58 29.62 26.62
CA ARG A 8 60.47 28.83 26.05
C ARG A 8 59.10 29.44 26.35
N LEU A 9 58.88 29.94 27.57
CA LEU A 9 57.66 30.67 27.94
C LEU A 9 57.49 31.96 27.14
N LYS A 10 58.56 32.74 26.94
CA LYS A 10 58.54 33.94 26.09
C LYS A 10 58.27 33.62 24.61
N GLN A 11 58.80 32.50 24.12
CA GLN A 11 58.53 32.03 22.75
C GLN A 11 57.06 31.59 22.60
N LEU A 12 56.52 30.85 23.57
CA LEU A 12 55.09 30.46 23.60
C LEU A 12 54.16 31.68 23.71
N GLN A 13 54.51 32.67 24.53
CA GLN A 13 53.75 33.93 24.64
C GLN A 13 53.79 34.76 23.35
N ARG A 14 54.93 34.81 22.65
CA ARG A 14 55.05 35.50 21.34
C ARG A 14 54.27 34.79 20.23
N ILE A 15 54.23 33.46 20.24
CA ILE A 15 53.45 32.65 19.28
C ILE A 15 51.94 32.81 19.57
N SER A 16 51.53 32.70 20.83
CA SER A 16 50.16 32.91 21.29
C SER A 16 49.60 34.28 20.87
N GLY A 17 50.36 35.37 21.08
CA GLY A 17 49.92 36.72 20.68
C GLY A 17 49.80 36.93 19.16
N ARG A 18 50.49 36.13 18.34
CA ARG A 18 50.40 36.17 16.86
C ARG A 18 49.19 35.39 16.35
N ILE A 19 48.88 34.25 16.97
CA ILE A 19 47.70 33.44 16.70
C ILE A 19 46.43 34.22 17.09
N PHE A 20 46.46 34.95 18.21
CA PHE A 20 45.34 35.74 18.71
C PHE A 20 44.97 36.96 17.85
N ARG A 21 45.87 37.43 16.99
CA ARG A 21 45.62 38.51 16.01
C ARG A 21 45.24 38.01 14.61
N SER A 22 45.12 36.70 14.41
CA SER A 22 44.92 36.11 13.08
C SER A 22 43.44 35.76 12.82
N ARG A 23 42.98 35.97 11.58
CA ARG A 23 41.64 35.53 11.10
C ARG A 23 41.39 34.02 11.32
N LEU A 24 42.47 33.25 11.47
CA LEU A 24 42.44 31.81 11.75
C LEU A 24 41.84 31.48 13.13
N LEU A 25 42.08 32.28 14.17
CA LEU A 25 41.50 32.02 15.50
C LEU A 25 39.98 32.21 15.47
N VAL A 26 39.51 33.27 14.82
CA VAL A 26 38.08 33.51 14.61
C VAL A 26 37.44 32.35 13.83
N LEU A 27 38.10 31.86 12.78
CA LEU A 27 37.62 30.74 11.98
C LEU A 27 37.57 29.43 12.79
N MET A 28 38.59 29.14 13.61
CA MET A 28 38.58 28.00 14.54
C MET A 28 37.47 28.14 15.59
N GLY A 29 37.22 29.36 16.11
CA GLY A 29 36.13 29.63 17.04
C GLY A 29 34.76 29.33 16.45
N VAL A 30 34.50 29.80 15.21
CA VAL A 30 33.26 29.52 14.49
C VAL A 30 33.11 28.02 14.22
N PHE A 31 34.17 27.35 13.78
CA PHE A 31 34.16 25.91 13.54
C PHE A 31 33.87 25.11 14.81
N CYS A 32 34.50 25.45 15.94
CA CYS A 32 34.22 24.79 17.22
C CYS A 32 32.79 25.04 17.69
N LEU A 33 32.25 26.24 17.45
CA LEU A 33 30.88 26.59 17.84
C LEU A 33 29.85 25.82 17.00
N THR A 34 29.99 25.78 15.68
CA THR A 34 29.09 25.01 14.81
C THR A 34 29.20 23.51 15.07
N SER A 35 30.42 22.99 15.25
CA SER A 35 30.65 21.59 15.58
C SER A 35 30.02 21.22 16.94
N SER A 36 30.15 22.08 17.95
CA SER A 36 29.49 21.87 19.25
C SER A 36 27.97 21.87 19.13
N MET A 37 27.39 22.76 18.30
CA MET A 37 25.95 22.77 18.04
C MET A 37 25.47 21.45 17.42
N LEU A 38 26.22 20.89 16.47
CA LEU A 38 25.91 19.60 15.86
C LEU A 38 26.05 18.45 16.86
N VAL A 39 27.08 18.43 17.71
CA VAL A 39 27.24 17.42 18.75
C VAL A 39 26.08 17.45 19.74
N CYS A 40 25.67 18.63 20.21
CA CYS A 40 24.50 18.79 21.07
C CYS A 40 23.21 18.33 20.38
N ARG A 41 23.02 18.65 19.09
CA ARG A 41 21.86 18.20 18.31
C ARG A 41 21.85 16.68 18.15
N CYS A 42 23.02 16.08 17.91
CA CYS A 42 23.18 14.64 17.78
C CYS A 42 22.86 13.94 19.12
N PHE A 43 23.38 14.46 20.23
CA PHE A 43 23.04 13.97 21.57
C PHE A 43 21.53 14.07 21.85
N TYR A 44 20.90 15.18 21.47
CA TYR A 44 19.45 15.35 21.62
C TYR A 44 18.66 14.31 20.82
N LEU A 45 19.03 14.05 19.57
CA LEU A 45 18.34 13.07 18.73
C LEU A 45 18.61 11.62 19.17
N GLN A 46 19.83 11.29 19.58
CA GLN A 46 20.23 9.92 19.92
C GLN A 46 19.87 9.51 21.35
N ILE A 47 19.98 10.42 22.32
CA ILE A 47 19.79 10.10 23.75
C ILE A 47 18.43 10.59 24.24
N ILE A 48 18.05 11.84 23.96
CA ILE A 48 16.81 12.41 24.52
C ILE A 48 15.58 11.91 23.77
N LYS A 49 15.62 11.92 22.43
CA LYS A 49 14.54 11.43 21.57
C LYS A 49 14.77 10.02 21.02
N GLY A 50 15.88 9.39 21.36
CA GLY A 50 16.24 8.09 20.79
C GLY A 50 15.24 6.99 21.13
N GLU A 51 14.75 6.96 22.37
CA GLU A 51 13.76 6.00 22.85
C GLU A 51 12.39 6.22 22.17
N GLU A 52 11.93 7.47 22.10
CA GLU A 52 10.69 7.86 21.40
C GLU A 52 10.73 7.44 19.92
N TYR A 53 11.83 7.72 19.21
CA TYR A 53 11.99 7.33 17.81
C TYR A 53 12.15 5.81 17.63
N ALA A 54 12.74 5.11 18.60
CA ALA A 54 12.83 3.66 18.57
C ALA A 54 11.46 3.01 18.80
N GLU A 55 10.65 3.54 19.70
CA GLU A 55 9.28 3.09 19.94
C GLU A 55 8.37 3.39 18.74
N GLU A 56 8.45 4.59 18.16
CA GLU A 56 7.72 4.95 16.93
C GLU A 56 8.15 4.06 15.75
N TYR A 57 9.44 3.74 15.65
CA TYR A 57 9.94 2.77 14.67
C TYR A 57 9.38 1.38 14.93
N GLU A 58 9.40 0.90 16.18
CA GLU A 58 8.83 -0.39 16.57
C GLU A 58 7.32 -0.46 16.25
N LEU A 59 6.56 0.59 16.54
CA LEU A 59 5.13 0.67 16.22
C LEU A 59 4.89 0.69 14.70
N ARG A 60 5.79 1.27 13.91
CA ARG A 60 5.72 1.24 12.45
C ARG A 60 6.07 -0.11 11.84
N ILE A 61 6.94 -0.90 12.47
CA ILE A 61 7.33 -2.24 11.97
C ILE A 61 6.48 -3.37 12.57
N LYS A 62 5.90 -3.17 13.75
CA LYS A 62 5.00 -4.13 14.39
C LYS A 62 3.60 -3.94 13.84
N LYS A 63 3.30 -4.66 12.75
CA LYS A 63 1.93 -4.82 12.27
C LYS A 63 1.21 -5.77 13.23
N THR A 64 0.24 -5.25 13.98
CA THR A 64 -0.65 -6.11 14.79
C THR A 64 -1.68 -6.69 13.84
N GLU A 65 -1.52 -7.95 13.45
CA GLU A 65 -2.57 -8.67 12.72
C GLU A 65 -3.59 -9.21 13.73
N GLU A 66 -4.77 -8.61 13.75
CA GLU A 66 -5.87 -9.09 14.57
C GLU A 66 -6.46 -10.35 13.93
N ILE A 67 -6.08 -11.51 14.45
CA ILE A 67 -6.73 -12.77 14.08
C ILE A 67 -8.19 -12.75 14.58
N LYS A 68 -9.14 -12.52 13.68
CA LYS A 68 -10.56 -12.54 14.03
C LYS A 68 -10.93 -13.91 14.58
N ALA A 69 -11.43 -13.94 15.82
CA ALA A 69 -11.93 -15.17 16.42
C ALA A 69 -13.13 -15.72 15.62
N THR A 70 -13.08 -17.01 15.28
CA THR A 70 -14.12 -17.73 14.56
C THR A 70 -15.44 -17.73 15.36
N ARG A 71 -16.53 -17.21 14.78
CA ARG A 71 -17.87 -17.21 15.40
C ARG A 71 -18.52 -18.60 15.33
N GLY A 72 -19.33 -18.97 16.34
CA GLY A 72 -20.09 -20.24 16.32
C GLY A 72 -21.07 -20.36 15.15
N ASN A 73 -21.43 -21.59 14.76
CA ASN A 73 -22.42 -21.86 13.73
C ASN A 73 -23.85 -21.59 14.25
N ILE A 74 -24.72 -21.09 13.37
CA ILE A 74 -26.15 -20.89 13.63
C ILE A 74 -26.93 -21.97 12.89
N TYR A 75 -27.85 -22.61 13.60
CA TYR A 75 -28.67 -23.70 13.09
C TYR A 75 -30.16 -23.36 13.18
N ASP A 76 -30.96 -23.86 12.24
CA ASP A 76 -32.43 -23.90 12.39
C ASP A 76 -32.82 -24.95 13.46
N ARG A 77 -34.09 -24.96 13.89
CA ARG A 77 -34.67 -25.95 14.80
C ARG A 77 -34.42 -27.40 14.39
N ASN A 78 -34.22 -27.64 13.09
CA ASN A 78 -34.00 -28.96 12.51
C ASN A 78 -32.51 -29.35 12.46
N GLY A 79 -31.60 -28.48 12.92
CA GLY A 79 -30.16 -28.72 12.88
C GLY A 79 -29.48 -28.38 11.54
N ASN A 80 -30.19 -27.73 10.61
CA ASN A 80 -29.61 -27.28 9.34
C ASN A 80 -28.81 -26.00 9.56
N LEU A 81 -27.63 -25.90 8.93
CA LEU A 81 -26.77 -24.72 9.01
C LEU A 81 -27.44 -23.53 8.31
N LEU A 82 -27.61 -22.43 9.04
CA LEU A 82 -28.11 -21.16 8.51
C LEU A 82 -26.99 -20.14 8.34
N ALA A 83 -26.03 -20.12 9.25
CA ALA A 83 -24.84 -19.29 9.12
C ALA A 83 -23.62 -19.98 9.73
N TYR A 84 -22.54 -20.08 8.98
CA TYR A 84 -21.32 -20.76 9.38
C TYR A 84 -20.11 -20.08 8.76
N ASN A 85 -18.93 -20.36 9.29
CA ASN A 85 -17.70 -19.87 8.69
C ASN A 85 -17.22 -20.88 7.66
N GLU A 86 -16.90 -20.37 6.47
CA GLU A 86 -16.27 -21.13 5.40
C GLU A 86 -14.86 -20.55 5.21
N LEU A 87 -13.89 -21.43 4.99
CA LEU A 87 -12.54 -21.03 4.68
C LEU A 87 -12.54 -20.40 3.29
N ALA A 88 -12.04 -19.17 3.20
CA ALA A 88 -11.86 -18.44 1.96
C ALA A 88 -10.37 -18.18 1.77
N TYR A 89 -9.87 -18.48 0.59
CA TYR A 89 -8.48 -18.19 0.24
C TYR A 89 -8.41 -16.88 -0.52
N SER A 90 -7.41 -16.08 -0.22
CA SER A 90 -7.10 -14.87 -0.97
C SER A 90 -5.65 -14.95 -1.45
N ILE A 91 -5.38 -14.53 -2.68
CA ILE A 91 -4.03 -14.45 -3.20
C ILE A 91 -3.51 -13.05 -2.90
N THR A 92 -2.36 -12.98 -2.24
CA THR A 92 -1.69 -11.72 -1.94
C THR A 92 -0.35 -11.65 -2.65
N ILE A 93 0.07 -10.42 -2.98
CA ILE A 93 1.38 -10.15 -3.58
C ILE A 93 2.09 -9.03 -2.82
N GLU A 94 3.35 -9.26 -2.51
CA GLU A 94 4.32 -8.27 -2.06
C GLU A 94 5.28 -7.96 -3.20
N ASP A 95 5.80 -6.72 -3.24
CA ASP A 95 6.78 -6.34 -4.25
C ASP A 95 8.05 -7.20 -4.11
N PRO A 96 8.35 -8.09 -5.07
CA PRO A 96 9.48 -9.01 -4.94
C PRO A 96 10.82 -8.34 -5.22
N THR A 97 10.83 -7.07 -5.64
CA THR A 97 12.01 -6.41 -6.17
C THR A 97 12.71 -5.54 -5.13
N SER A 98 14.03 -5.38 -5.28
CA SER A 98 14.82 -4.50 -4.42
C SER A 98 14.54 -3.02 -4.70
N SER A 99 14.76 -2.13 -3.73
CA SER A 99 14.46 -0.69 -3.92
C SER A 99 15.37 -0.01 -4.94
N ASP A 100 16.46 -0.67 -5.29
CA ASP A 100 17.49 -0.17 -6.20
C ASP A 100 17.31 -0.70 -7.64
N SER A 101 16.35 -1.60 -7.87
CA SER A 101 16.07 -2.18 -9.20
C SER A 101 15.52 -1.12 -10.16
N PRO A 102 15.98 -1.07 -11.43
CA PRO A 102 15.39 -0.20 -12.45
C PRO A 102 13.90 -0.43 -12.63
N VAL A 103 13.13 0.63 -12.92
CA VAL A 103 11.67 0.56 -13.06
C VAL A 103 11.23 -0.42 -14.16
N SER A 104 11.94 -0.49 -15.29
CA SER A 104 11.65 -1.45 -16.38
C SER A 104 11.76 -2.89 -15.92
N GLU A 105 12.89 -3.26 -15.32
CA GLU A 105 13.14 -4.63 -14.84
C GLU A 105 12.15 -5.03 -13.74
N ARG A 106 11.80 -4.07 -12.87
CA ARG A 106 10.77 -4.26 -11.85
C ARG A 106 9.40 -4.52 -12.46
N ASN A 107 9.00 -3.73 -13.45
CA ASN A 107 7.73 -3.90 -14.15
C ASN A 107 7.67 -5.25 -14.87
N GLU A 108 8.70 -5.61 -15.63
CA GLU A 108 8.80 -6.90 -16.32
C GLU A 108 8.68 -8.08 -15.34
N THR A 109 9.39 -8.03 -14.21
CA THR A 109 9.36 -9.10 -13.20
C THR A 109 7.98 -9.26 -12.58
N ILE A 110 7.35 -8.16 -12.17
CA ILE A 110 6.02 -8.20 -11.57
C ILE A 110 4.98 -8.65 -12.59
N ASN A 111 5.03 -8.15 -13.82
CA ASN A 111 4.09 -8.53 -14.87
C ASN A 111 4.18 -10.02 -15.17
N ALA A 112 5.39 -10.59 -15.25
CA ALA A 112 5.57 -12.03 -15.46
C ALA A 112 5.04 -12.90 -14.30
N ILE A 113 5.07 -12.40 -13.07
CA ILE A 113 4.48 -13.09 -11.90
C ILE A 113 2.96 -12.98 -11.95
N LEU A 114 2.43 -11.78 -12.19
CA LEU A 114 0.99 -11.56 -12.27
C LEU A 114 0.35 -12.34 -13.42
N GLU A 115 1.03 -12.45 -14.56
CA GLU A 115 0.58 -13.24 -15.72
C GLU A 115 0.43 -14.72 -15.35
N GLN A 116 1.41 -15.31 -14.65
CA GLN A 116 1.32 -16.69 -14.16
C GLN A 116 0.22 -16.86 -13.11
N VAL A 117 0.03 -15.88 -12.22
CA VAL A 117 -1.07 -15.91 -11.25
C VAL A 117 -2.41 -15.87 -11.96
N LEU A 118 -2.57 -15.00 -12.97
CA LEU A 118 -3.79 -14.88 -13.75
C LEU A 118 -4.12 -16.19 -14.47
N GLU A 119 -3.13 -16.82 -15.12
CA GLU A 119 -3.29 -18.12 -15.78
C GLU A 119 -3.79 -19.19 -14.79
N ILE A 120 -3.15 -19.32 -13.61
CA ILE A 120 -3.57 -20.28 -12.58
C ILE A 120 -5.00 -20.00 -12.10
N VAL A 121 -5.36 -18.74 -11.91
CA VAL A 121 -6.69 -18.32 -11.44
C VAL A 121 -7.76 -18.66 -12.49
N GLU A 122 -7.54 -18.29 -13.75
CA GLU A 122 -8.48 -18.52 -14.85
C GLU A 122 -8.63 -20.01 -15.20
N GLU A 123 -7.54 -20.79 -15.18
CA GLU A 123 -7.59 -22.24 -15.44
C GLU A 123 -8.48 -22.99 -14.45
N ASN A 124 -8.53 -22.51 -13.20
CA ASN A 124 -9.37 -23.08 -12.15
C ASN A 124 -10.77 -22.45 -12.10
N GLY A 125 -11.07 -21.48 -12.98
CA GLY A 125 -12.38 -20.83 -13.08
C GLY A 125 -12.64 -19.79 -11.98
N ASP A 126 -11.59 -19.31 -11.32
CA ASP A 126 -11.66 -18.20 -10.37
C ASP A 126 -11.44 -16.86 -11.09
N SER A 127 -11.50 -15.75 -10.36
CA SER A 127 -11.29 -14.41 -10.93
C SER A 127 -10.44 -13.54 -10.01
N VAL A 128 -9.68 -12.63 -10.63
CA VAL A 128 -8.89 -11.63 -9.93
C VAL A 128 -9.78 -10.46 -9.47
N ILE A 129 -9.22 -9.58 -8.64
CA ILE A 129 -9.92 -8.38 -8.18
C ILE A 129 -10.36 -7.50 -9.35
N ASN A 130 -11.57 -6.95 -9.25
CA ASN A 130 -12.16 -6.07 -10.25
C ASN A 130 -12.54 -4.70 -9.67
N SER A 131 -11.83 -4.26 -8.61
CA SER A 131 -12.11 -3.02 -7.88
C SER A 131 -11.66 -1.75 -8.60
N PHE A 132 -11.32 -1.84 -9.88
CA PHE A 132 -10.87 -0.71 -10.69
C PHE A 132 -12.05 0.03 -11.33
N GLY A 133 -11.90 1.33 -11.54
CA GLY A 133 -12.95 2.18 -12.08
C GLY A 133 -13.35 1.90 -13.54
N ILE A 134 -12.70 0.96 -14.23
CA ILE A 134 -12.94 0.63 -15.64
C ILE A 134 -13.40 -0.82 -15.78
N THR A 135 -14.35 -1.04 -16.69
CA THR A 135 -14.92 -2.36 -17.03
C THR A 135 -15.01 -2.50 -18.55
N LEU A 136 -15.22 -3.73 -19.04
CA LEU A 136 -15.48 -3.98 -20.45
C LEU A 136 -16.98 -4.00 -20.75
N ASP A 137 -17.37 -3.38 -21.86
CA ASP A 137 -18.72 -3.48 -22.40
C ASP A 137 -18.93 -4.82 -23.14
N SER A 138 -20.18 -5.09 -23.55
CA SER A 138 -20.52 -6.28 -24.35
C SER A 138 -19.84 -6.37 -25.73
N SER A 139 -19.21 -5.29 -26.17
CA SER A 139 -18.46 -5.19 -27.43
C SER A 139 -16.94 -5.25 -27.23
N GLY A 140 -16.46 -5.39 -25.98
CA GLY A 140 -15.05 -5.45 -25.64
C GLY A 140 -14.35 -4.09 -25.54
N ASN A 141 -15.08 -2.98 -25.46
CA ASN A 141 -14.48 -1.65 -25.25
C ASN A 141 -14.43 -1.30 -23.77
N TYR A 142 -13.39 -0.55 -23.38
CA TYR A 142 -13.28 -0.01 -22.03
C TYR A 142 -14.34 1.07 -21.77
N GLN A 143 -15.00 0.97 -20.62
CA GLN A 143 -15.95 1.95 -20.13
C GLN A 143 -15.74 2.20 -18.64
N PHE A 144 -16.01 3.43 -18.20
CA PHE A 144 -16.04 3.74 -16.78
C PHE A 144 -17.21 3.03 -16.11
N SER A 145 -16.95 2.40 -14.98
CA SER A 145 -17.99 1.82 -14.13
C SER A 145 -18.80 2.89 -13.40
N GLN A 146 -18.20 4.06 -13.12
CA GLN A 146 -18.87 5.18 -12.47
C GLN A 146 -19.88 5.85 -13.41
N THR A 147 -21.14 5.90 -13.01
CA THR A 147 -22.18 6.65 -13.74
C THR A 147 -22.16 8.15 -13.40
N ASN A 148 -21.61 8.53 -12.24
CA ASN A 148 -21.53 9.92 -11.77
C ASN A 148 -20.19 10.56 -12.19
N GLU A 149 -20.25 11.74 -12.80
CA GLU A 149 -19.08 12.51 -13.23
C GLU A 149 -18.13 12.86 -12.08
N THR A 150 -18.63 13.19 -10.89
CA THR A 150 -17.78 13.48 -9.72
C THR A 150 -16.97 12.27 -9.29
N GLN A 151 -17.59 11.08 -9.26
CA GLN A 151 -16.90 9.84 -8.92
C GLN A 151 -15.91 9.43 -10.00
N ARG A 152 -16.28 9.61 -11.28
CA ARG A 152 -15.36 9.39 -12.41
C ARG A 152 -14.13 10.29 -12.29
N LEU A 153 -14.31 11.60 -12.10
CA LEU A 153 -13.20 12.54 -11.96
C LEU A 153 -12.36 12.23 -10.72
N ARG A 154 -12.97 11.76 -9.63
CA ARG A 154 -12.22 11.31 -8.45
C ARG A 154 -11.33 10.12 -8.78
N PHE A 155 -11.87 9.12 -9.46
CA PHE A 155 -11.10 7.98 -9.94
C PHE A 155 -9.94 8.40 -10.87
N VAL A 156 -10.19 9.29 -11.84
CA VAL A 156 -9.12 9.82 -12.70
C VAL A 156 -8.05 10.54 -11.87
N ALA A 157 -8.45 11.34 -10.87
CA ALA A 157 -7.51 11.99 -9.97
C ALA A 157 -6.66 10.97 -9.19
N ASP A 158 -7.26 9.88 -8.71
CA ASP A 158 -6.55 8.82 -7.99
C ASP A 158 -5.55 8.08 -8.91
N VAL A 159 -5.89 7.87 -10.19
CA VAL A 159 -4.97 7.31 -11.20
C VAL A 159 -3.72 8.19 -11.38
N TYR A 160 -3.90 9.50 -11.42
CA TYR A 160 -2.79 10.46 -11.54
C TYR A 160 -2.13 10.82 -10.19
N GLY A 161 -2.63 10.29 -9.07
CA GLY A 161 -2.11 10.56 -7.73
C GLY A 161 -2.44 11.96 -7.17
N TYR A 162 -3.49 12.62 -7.67
CA TYR A 162 -3.93 13.92 -7.17
C TYR A 162 -4.81 13.82 -5.92
N SER A 163 -4.67 14.79 -5.02
CA SER A 163 -5.45 14.86 -3.79
C SER A 163 -6.89 15.30 -4.02
N SER A 164 -7.16 16.06 -5.09
CA SER A 164 -8.50 16.49 -5.49
C SER A 164 -8.72 16.31 -7.00
N ALA A 165 -9.97 16.09 -7.40
CA ALA A 165 -10.40 16.11 -8.80
C ALA A 165 -10.24 17.49 -9.46
N ASP A 166 -10.16 18.56 -8.66
CA ASP A 166 -9.97 19.92 -9.16
C ASP A 166 -8.57 20.15 -9.74
N ASP A 167 -7.59 19.37 -9.29
CA ASP A 167 -6.19 19.46 -9.71
C ASP A 167 -5.95 18.89 -11.13
N LEU A 168 -6.95 18.19 -11.68
CA LEU A 168 -6.90 17.64 -13.03
C LEU A 168 -6.92 18.75 -14.09
N THR A 169 -6.12 18.55 -15.14
CA THR A 169 -6.17 19.39 -16.34
C THR A 169 -7.46 19.14 -17.13
N ASP A 170 -7.87 20.11 -17.96
CA ASP A 170 -9.05 19.94 -18.82
C ASP A 170 -8.88 18.78 -19.80
N GLU A 171 -7.65 18.48 -20.22
CA GLU A 171 -7.36 17.30 -21.05
C GLU A 171 -7.61 16.02 -20.25
N GLN A 172 -7.08 15.91 -19.03
CA GLN A 172 -7.27 14.72 -18.17
C GLN A 172 -8.74 14.49 -17.81
N LYS A 173 -9.51 15.57 -17.60
CA LYS A 173 -10.94 15.47 -17.32
C LYS A 173 -11.72 14.84 -18.48
N ASN A 174 -11.28 15.06 -19.72
CA ASN A 174 -11.97 14.62 -20.93
C ASN A 174 -11.46 13.29 -21.50
N GLN A 175 -10.49 12.64 -20.84
CA GLN A 175 -10.00 11.33 -21.25
C GLN A 175 -11.09 10.25 -21.17
N THR A 176 -11.05 9.36 -22.15
CA THR A 176 -11.86 8.15 -22.19
C THR A 176 -11.26 7.06 -21.31
N ALA A 177 -12.01 5.99 -21.07
CA ALA A 177 -11.49 4.83 -20.34
C ALA A 177 -10.33 4.18 -21.11
N ASP A 178 -10.39 4.16 -22.44
CA ASP A 178 -9.34 3.68 -23.34
C ASP A 178 -8.03 4.46 -23.13
N ASP A 179 -8.11 5.79 -23.14
CA ASP A 179 -6.95 6.67 -22.96
C ASP A 179 -6.26 6.44 -21.58
N ILE A 180 -7.04 6.13 -20.54
CA ILE A 180 -6.52 5.86 -19.20
C ILE A 180 -5.81 4.50 -19.15
N ILE A 181 -6.38 3.48 -19.76
CA ILE A 181 -5.72 2.17 -19.86
C ILE A 181 -4.43 2.30 -20.66
N GLU A 182 -4.46 2.99 -21.80
CA GLU A 182 -3.27 3.23 -22.63
C GLU A 182 -2.18 3.95 -21.83
N TYR A 183 -2.55 4.99 -21.07
CA TYR A 183 -1.64 5.71 -20.18
C TYR A 183 -0.99 4.77 -19.14
N LEU A 184 -1.81 3.98 -18.44
CA LEU A 184 -1.33 3.04 -17.42
C LEU A 184 -0.47 1.92 -18.01
N CYS A 185 -0.66 1.56 -19.27
CA CYS A 185 0.15 0.53 -19.92
C CYS A 185 1.49 1.07 -20.44
N THR A 186 1.47 2.24 -21.08
CA THR A 186 2.55 2.69 -21.99
C THR A 186 3.36 3.89 -21.52
N ASP A 187 2.91 4.63 -20.50
CA ASP A 187 3.62 5.83 -20.05
C ASP A 187 5.06 5.52 -19.57
N GLU A 188 6.03 6.39 -19.92
CA GLU A 188 7.44 6.15 -19.63
C GLU A 188 7.79 6.21 -18.13
N ILE A 189 6.99 6.92 -17.33
CA ILE A 189 7.29 7.20 -15.92
C ILE A 189 6.35 6.42 -14.99
N TYR A 190 5.06 6.41 -15.31
CA TYR A 190 3.99 5.85 -14.48
C TYR A 190 3.37 4.59 -15.08
N GLY A 191 3.74 4.24 -16.31
CA GLY A 191 3.24 3.06 -16.99
C GLY A 191 3.75 1.75 -16.38
N TYR A 192 2.95 0.71 -16.55
CA TYR A 192 3.24 -0.65 -16.09
C TYR A 192 4.05 -1.46 -17.09
N GLY A 193 4.30 -0.94 -18.30
CA GLY A 193 5.08 -1.62 -19.33
C GLY A 193 4.34 -2.83 -19.92
N LEU A 194 3.04 -2.68 -20.13
CA LEU A 194 2.19 -3.73 -20.72
C LEU A 194 2.04 -3.50 -22.23
N ASP A 195 1.97 -4.57 -23.02
CA ASP A 195 1.71 -4.48 -24.45
C ASP A 195 0.22 -4.26 -24.74
N TYR A 196 -0.18 -2.98 -24.74
CA TYR A 196 -1.54 -2.55 -25.00
C TYR A 196 -2.10 -2.97 -26.36
N ASN A 197 -1.25 -3.04 -27.40
CA ASN A 197 -1.70 -3.24 -28.78
C ASN A 197 -1.72 -4.72 -29.20
N GLY A 198 -0.96 -5.58 -28.51
CA GLY A 198 -0.82 -7.00 -28.84
C GLY A 198 -1.75 -7.95 -28.09
N SER A 199 -2.43 -7.47 -27.05
CA SER A 199 -3.11 -8.32 -26.06
C SER A 199 -4.63 -8.18 -26.10
N ASP A 200 -5.34 -9.16 -25.54
CA ASP A 200 -6.79 -9.09 -25.38
C ASP A 200 -7.20 -7.98 -24.38
N PRO A 201 -8.25 -7.19 -24.64
CA PRO A 201 -8.69 -6.15 -23.71
C PRO A 201 -9.06 -6.65 -22.32
N GLY A 202 -9.56 -7.88 -22.19
CA GLY A 202 -9.83 -8.53 -20.90
C GLY A 202 -8.56 -8.75 -20.11
N TYR A 203 -7.58 -9.37 -20.75
CA TYR A 203 -6.27 -9.59 -20.16
C TYR A 203 -5.60 -8.29 -19.69
N ILE A 204 -5.63 -7.24 -20.51
CA ILE A 204 -5.06 -5.94 -20.13
C ILE A 204 -5.79 -5.34 -18.94
N LEU A 205 -7.12 -5.43 -18.92
CA LEU A 205 -7.90 -4.94 -17.79
C LEU A 205 -7.51 -5.65 -16.48
N ASP A 206 -7.40 -6.98 -16.51
CA ASP A 206 -7.04 -7.77 -15.33
C ASP A 206 -5.61 -7.47 -14.84
N MET A 207 -4.65 -7.33 -15.77
CA MET A 207 -3.30 -6.87 -15.46
C MET A 207 -3.31 -5.48 -14.82
N VAL A 208 -4.03 -4.52 -15.40
CA VAL A 208 -4.13 -3.16 -14.87
C VAL A 208 -4.80 -3.15 -13.50
N ASN A 209 -5.85 -3.96 -13.28
CA ASN A 209 -6.54 -4.08 -11.99
C ASN A 209 -5.57 -4.48 -10.88
N MET A 210 -4.80 -5.55 -11.10
CA MET A 210 -3.84 -6.05 -10.13
C MET A 210 -2.69 -5.05 -9.90
N ARG A 211 -2.14 -4.48 -10.98
CA ARG A 211 -1.05 -3.48 -10.91
C ARG A 211 -1.49 -2.20 -10.22
N TYR A 212 -2.71 -1.73 -10.47
CA TYR A 212 -3.27 -0.56 -9.82
C TYR A 212 -3.50 -0.80 -8.33
N ALA A 213 -4.01 -1.98 -7.94
CA ALA A 213 -4.13 -2.33 -6.53
C ALA A 213 -2.77 -2.36 -5.81
N MET A 214 -1.73 -2.88 -6.48
CA MET A 214 -0.35 -2.82 -5.95
C MET A 214 0.14 -1.38 -5.84
N HIS A 215 -0.18 -0.52 -6.82
CA HIS A 215 0.20 0.89 -6.83
C HIS A 215 -0.42 1.65 -5.64
N LEU A 216 -1.71 1.43 -5.36
CA LEU A 216 -2.39 2.08 -4.23
C LEU A 216 -1.75 1.74 -2.87
N ASN A 217 -1.25 0.52 -2.71
CA ASN A 217 -0.56 0.07 -1.49
C ASN A 217 0.95 0.31 -1.50
N SER A 218 1.51 0.84 -2.59
CA SER A 218 2.97 0.98 -2.80
C SER A 218 3.67 1.94 -1.83
N TYR A 219 2.92 2.78 -1.09
CA TYR A 219 3.47 3.69 -0.08
C TYR A 219 4.16 2.93 1.07
N GLN A 220 3.84 1.65 1.26
CA GLN A 220 4.53 0.76 2.19
C GLN A 220 5.00 -0.49 1.42
N LYS A 221 6.29 -0.53 1.09
CA LYS A 221 6.91 -1.59 0.28
C LYS A 221 6.70 -3.03 0.77
N TYR A 222 6.34 -3.21 2.04
CA TYR A 222 6.11 -4.51 2.68
C TYR A 222 4.64 -4.80 2.97
N MET A 223 3.72 -4.01 2.41
CA MET A 223 2.29 -4.31 2.52
C MET A 223 1.88 -5.24 1.39
N SER A 224 1.52 -6.46 1.78
CA SER A 224 0.85 -7.42 0.91
C SER A 224 -0.43 -6.81 0.34
N THR A 225 -0.60 -6.90 -0.98
CA THR A 225 -1.80 -6.47 -1.68
C THR A 225 -2.60 -7.70 -2.10
N THR A 226 -3.88 -7.73 -1.79
CA THR A 226 -4.77 -8.80 -2.24
C THR A 226 -5.11 -8.61 -3.72
N ILE A 227 -4.84 -9.62 -4.54
CA ILE A 227 -5.07 -9.61 -5.99
C ILE A 227 -6.16 -10.58 -6.45
N ALA A 228 -6.57 -11.52 -5.59
CA ALA A 228 -7.77 -12.33 -5.79
C ALA A 228 -8.37 -12.68 -4.43
N THR A 229 -9.69 -12.75 -4.34
CA THR A 229 -10.41 -13.07 -3.09
C THR A 229 -11.40 -14.20 -3.32
N GLY A 230 -11.54 -15.07 -2.32
CA GLY A 230 -12.47 -16.19 -2.39
C GLY A 230 -12.09 -17.25 -3.44
N VAL A 231 -10.80 -17.43 -3.70
CA VAL A 231 -10.33 -18.42 -4.67
C VAL A 231 -10.57 -19.84 -4.19
N SER A 232 -10.75 -20.76 -5.13
CA SER A 232 -10.92 -22.17 -4.85
C SER A 232 -9.69 -22.77 -4.15
N ARG A 233 -9.91 -23.90 -3.46
CA ARG A 233 -8.82 -24.63 -2.80
C ARG A 233 -7.82 -25.17 -3.82
N GLU A 234 -8.30 -25.47 -5.02
CA GLU A 234 -7.52 -25.93 -6.16
C GLU A 234 -6.58 -24.83 -6.66
N THR A 235 -7.07 -23.60 -6.84
CA THR A 235 -6.23 -22.42 -7.14
C THR A 235 -5.22 -22.14 -6.05
N ALA A 236 -5.64 -22.14 -4.78
CA ALA A 236 -4.73 -21.94 -3.65
C ALA A 236 -3.60 -22.98 -3.63
N ALA A 237 -3.94 -24.25 -3.88
CA ALA A 237 -2.95 -25.33 -3.97
C ALA A 237 -1.99 -25.14 -5.16
N ALA A 238 -2.49 -24.75 -6.33
CA ALA A 238 -1.67 -24.50 -7.52
C ALA A 238 -0.71 -23.32 -7.33
N VAL A 239 -1.14 -22.24 -6.68
CA VAL A 239 -0.26 -21.12 -6.32
C VAL A 239 0.81 -21.56 -5.33
N MET A 240 0.44 -22.33 -4.29
CA MET A 240 1.39 -22.86 -3.31
C MET A 240 2.41 -23.82 -3.93
N GLU A 241 2.02 -24.62 -4.93
CA GLU A 241 2.93 -25.51 -5.66
C GLU A 241 3.98 -24.73 -6.47
N ASN A 242 3.58 -23.58 -7.01
CA ASN A 242 4.45 -22.71 -7.80
C ASN A 242 5.14 -21.60 -6.97
N LYS A 243 5.14 -21.70 -5.64
CA LYS A 243 5.69 -20.67 -4.73
C LYS A 243 7.18 -20.36 -4.96
N ASP A 244 7.94 -21.33 -5.48
CA ASP A 244 9.35 -21.13 -5.84
C ASP A 244 9.54 -20.17 -7.03
N VAL A 245 8.54 -20.09 -7.94
CA VAL A 245 8.55 -19.24 -9.12
C VAL A 245 7.81 -17.92 -8.85
N LEU A 246 6.69 -18.00 -8.13
CA LEU A 246 5.84 -16.86 -7.77
C LEU A 246 6.40 -16.09 -6.57
N THR A 247 7.58 -15.51 -6.74
CA THR A 247 8.25 -14.75 -5.67
C THR A 247 7.37 -13.58 -5.22
N GLY A 248 7.14 -13.46 -3.91
CA GLY A 248 6.32 -12.40 -3.33
C GLY A 248 4.82 -12.70 -3.34
N VAL A 249 4.37 -13.81 -3.95
CA VAL A 249 2.97 -14.25 -3.89
C VAL A 249 2.77 -15.20 -2.72
N ASP A 250 1.71 -14.99 -1.94
CA ASP A 250 1.30 -15.91 -0.89
C ASP A 250 -0.22 -16.12 -0.87
N ILE A 251 -0.65 -17.13 -0.12
CA ILE A 251 -2.06 -17.39 0.16
C ILE A 251 -2.38 -16.90 1.56
N ALA A 252 -3.32 -15.96 1.65
CA ALA A 252 -3.95 -15.57 2.89
C ALA A 252 -5.19 -16.45 3.13
N GLU A 253 -5.23 -17.10 4.29
CA GLU A 253 -6.38 -17.87 4.74
C GLU A 253 -7.29 -16.99 5.59
N ASP A 254 -8.47 -16.66 5.06
CA ASP A 254 -9.51 -15.92 5.76
C ASP A 254 -10.73 -16.81 6.04
N SER A 255 -11.51 -16.42 7.05
CA SER A 255 -12.78 -17.08 7.38
C SER A 255 -13.93 -16.16 7.00
N VAL A 256 -14.62 -16.46 5.90
CA VAL A 256 -15.80 -15.69 5.46
C VAL A 256 -17.07 -16.32 6.02
N ARG A 257 -18.01 -15.49 6.47
CA ARG A 257 -19.29 -15.95 6.98
C ARG A 257 -20.23 -16.27 5.82
N LYS A 258 -20.59 -17.55 5.67
CA LYS A 258 -21.59 -18.01 4.70
C LYS A 258 -22.96 -18.08 5.33
N TYR A 259 -23.95 -17.55 4.63
CA TYR A 259 -25.36 -17.58 5.01
C TYR A 259 -26.13 -18.46 4.03
N THR A 260 -26.77 -19.50 4.53
CA THR A 260 -27.62 -20.38 3.72
C THR A 260 -28.98 -19.70 3.56
N ASP A 261 -29.51 -19.65 2.33
CA ASP A 261 -30.74 -18.93 1.99
C ASP A 261 -30.73 -17.46 2.48
N SER A 262 -29.63 -16.76 2.18
CA SER A 262 -29.37 -15.42 2.72
C SER A 262 -30.49 -14.43 2.45
N GLU A 263 -31.17 -14.53 1.31
CA GLU A 263 -32.30 -13.64 0.95
C GLU A 263 -33.46 -13.68 1.96
N VAL A 264 -33.65 -14.81 2.66
CA VAL A 264 -34.82 -15.01 3.54
C VAL A 264 -34.49 -14.70 4.99
N PHE A 265 -33.27 -14.99 5.44
CA PHE A 265 -32.91 -14.96 6.86
C PHE A 265 -31.98 -13.83 7.27
N SER A 266 -31.38 -13.13 6.32
CA SER A 266 -30.40 -12.09 6.63
C SER A 266 -30.95 -10.91 7.43
N SER A 267 -32.21 -10.53 7.23
CA SER A 267 -32.86 -9.47 8.00
C SER A 267 -33.05 -9.82 9.48
N ILE A 268 -32.99 -11.12 9.82
CA ILE A 268 -33.14 -11.64 11.19
C ILE A 268 -31.78 -11.91 11.82
N ILE A 269 -30.85 -12.48 11.06
CA ILE A 269 -29.53 -12.92 11.56
C ILE A 269 -28.49 -11.78 11.46
N GLY A 270 -28.74 -10.79 10.59
CA GLY A 270 -27.83 -9.68 10.28
C GLY A 270 -26.73 -10.08 9.29
N TYR A 271 -26.26 -9.11 8.51
CA TYR A 271 -25.10 -9.26 7.63
C TYR A 271 -23.81 -8.79 8.32
N THR A 272 -22.71 -9.49 8.06
CA THR A 272 -21.36 -9.01 8.33
C THR A 272 -20.72 -8.60 7.02
N GLY A 273 -20.77 -7.30 6.70
CA GLY A 273 -20.17 -6.69 5.51
C GLY A 273 -19.94 -5.20 5.75
N GLN A 274 -19.13 -4.55 4.91
CA GLN A 274 -19.01 -3.10 4.93
C GLN A 274 -20.36 -2.49 4.53
N ILE A 275 -20.87 -1.57 5.35
CA ILE A 275 -22.11 -0.83 5.07
C ILE A 275 -21.83 0.19 3.97
N SER A 276 -22.73 0.37 3.01
CA SER A 276 -22.55 1.41 2.00
C SER A 276 -22.67 2.80 2.64
N GLU A 277 -22.05 3.84 2.04
CA GLU A 277 -22.20 5.22 2.52
C GLU A 277 -23.67 5.66 2.61
N GLU A 278 -24.51 5.14 1.72
CA GLU A 278 -25.95 5.41 1.67
C GLU A 278 -26.69 4.80 2.86
N GLU A 279 -26.38 3.55 3.22
CA GLU A 279 -26.93 2.87 4.39
C GLU A 279 -26.39 3.48 5.70
N TYR A 280 -25.13 3.91 5.74
CA TYR A 280 -24.53 4.59 6.89
C TYR A 280 -25.23 5.93 7.18
N SER A 281 -25.48 6.71 6.13
CA SER A 281 -26.14 8.02 6.23
C SER A 281 -27.62 7.93 6.63
N ALA A 282 -28.24 6.77 6.45
CA ALA A 282 -29.62 6.50 6.85
C ALA A 282 -29.77 6.07 8.32
N LEU A 283 -28.67 5.77 9.03
CA LEU A 283 -28.67 5.41 10.45
C LEU A 283 -28.90 6.62 11.35
N SER A 284 -29.46 6.40 12.53
CA SER A 284 -29.60 7.46 13.55
C SER A 284 -28.24 7.89 14.12
N ASP A 285 -28.13 9.13 14.61
CA ASP A 285 -26.87 9.68 15.14
C ASP A 285 -26.23 8.80 16.24
N GLU A 286 -27.05 8.15 17.07
CA GLU A 286 -26.62 7.26 18.15
C GLU A 286 -26.09 5.90 17.62
N GLU A 287 -26.65 5.41 16.50
CA GLU A 287 -26.18 4.20 15.82
C GLU A 287 -24.90 4.47 15.03
N GLN A 288 -24.77 5.66 14.41
CA GLN A 288 -23.54 6.11 13.75
C GLN A 288 -22.39 6.25 14.75
N GLU A 289 -22.63 6.83 15.95
CA GLU A 289 -21.60 6.97 17.00
C GLU A 289 -21.16 5.62 17.58
N ASN A 290 -22.10 4.71 17.84
CA ASN A 290 -21.78 3.36 18.32
C ASN A 290 -21.03 2.52 17.27
N ARG A 291 -21.36 2.69 15.99
CA ARG A 291 -20.68 1.98 14.89
C ARG A 291 -19.32 2.59 14.58
N SER A 292 -19.15 3.91 14.64
CA SER A 292 -17.86 4.59 14.52
C SER A 292 -16.86 4.12 15.59
N ARG A 293 -17.35 3.87 16.81
CA ARG A 293 -16.55 3.28 17.90
C ARG A 293 -16.19 1.81 17.68
N SER A 294 -17.04 1.06 16.97
CA SER A 294 -16.80 -0.36 16.63
C SER A 294 -16.03 -0.56 15.32
N GLY A 295 -16.03 0.42 14.42
CA GLY A 295 -15.42 0.40 13.08
C GLY A 295 -14.01 1.01 13.05
N GLY A 296 -13.54 1.64 14.13
CA GLY A 296 -12.17 2.16 14.25
C GLY A 296 -11.07 1.10 14.38
N GLN A 297 -11.36 -0.18 14.12
CA GLN A 297 -10.42 -1.29 14.19
C GLN A 297 -10.61 -2.33 13.06
N GLN A 298 -11.22 -1.97 11.92
CA GLN A 298 -11.36 -2.90 10.78
C GLN A 298 -10.90 -2.28 9.47
#